data_AF-A0A9J7AVK1-F1
#
_entry.id   AF-A0A9J7AVK1-F1
#
_cell.length_a   1.000
_cell.length_b   1.000
_cell.length_c   1.000
_cell.angle_alpha   90.00
_cell.angle_beta   90.00
_cell.angle_gamma   90.00
#
_symmetry.space_group_name_H-M   'P 1'
#
loop_
_entity.id
_entity.type
_entity.pdbx_description
1 polymer ?
#
loop_
_entity_poly.entity_id
_entity_poly.type
_entity_poly.pdbx_seq_one_letter_code
_entity_poly.pdbx_strand_id
1 'polypeptide(L)'
;MGFSWTTSDFPKLADPHFIDAVGHLVHARQAEGYQFSMALMGYQALFYEPAFEELVKKETGIERLQTVLHEIRRGSFLKEGADGWELSFRADILVRNEFDTATRKPVGEVDYASDLEYRDQVLYATDEAGLERFRTWCKELGLEA
;
A
#
# COMPACT_ATOMS: atom_id res chain seq x y z
N MET A 1 1.12 9.38 23.98
CA MET A 1 0.67 10.05 22.73
C MET A 1 1.91 10.19 21.87
N GLY A 2 1.87 9.73 20.62
CA GLY A 2 2.99 9.91 19.69
C GLY A 2 2.67 10.97 18.66
N PHE A 3 3.67 11.28 17.84
CA PHE A 3 3.64 12.30 16.81
C PHE A 3 3.47 11.64 15.45
N SER A 4 2.74 12.29 14.55
CA SER A 4 2.46 11.78 13.22
C SER A 4 2.67 12.86 12.16
N TRP A 5 3.23 12.47 11.03
CA TRP A 5 3.50 13.32 9.89
C TRP A 5 2.93 12.70 8.62
N THR A 6 2.45 13.56 7.74
CA THR A 6 1.75 13.19 6.51
C THR A 6 2.56 13.66 5.29
N THR A 7 2.02 13.44 4.09
CA THR A 7 2.59 13.94 2.83
C THR A 7 2.76 15.46 2.80
N SER A 8 1.99 16.21 3.60
CA SER A 8 2.19 17.66 3.77
C SER A 8 3.49 18.02 4.48
N ASP A 9 3.93 17.19 5.44
CA ASP A 9 5.11 17.41 6.27
C ASP A 9 6.38 16.80 5.63
N PHE A 10 6.19 15.67 4.93
CA PHE A 10 7.24 14.98 4.19
C PHE A 10 6.72 14.49 2.83
N PRO A 11 6.84 15.31 1.77
CA PRO A 11 6.26 15.01 0.45
C PRO A 11 6.69 13.68 -0.18
N LYS A 12 7.86 13.15 0.19
CA LYS A 12 8.33 11.83 -0.28
C LYS A 12 7.41 10.68 0.11
N LEU A 13 6.61 10.83 1.16
CA LEU A 13 5.59 9.82 1.50
C LEU A 13 4.56 9.60 0.39
N ALA A 14 4.39 10.57 -0.52
CA ALA A 14 3.49 10.45 -1.66
C ALA A 14 4.12 9.76 -2.88
N ASP A 15 5.44 9.52 -2.89
CA ASP A 15 6.14 8.86 -4.00
C ASP A 15 6.10 7.33 -3.82
N PRO A 16 5.42 6.58 -4.70
CA PRO A 16 5.35 5.12 -4.61
C PRO A 16 6.74 4.46 -4.64
N HIS A 17 7.68 4.99 -5.44
CA HIS A 17 9.03 4.42 -5.53
C HIS A 17 9.81 4.59 -4.23
N PHE A 18 9.56 5.68 -3.51
CA PHE A 18 10.15 5.89 -2.19
C PHE A 18 9.63 4.85 -1.19
N ILE A 19 8.31 4.60 -1.18
CA ILE A 19 7.70 3.60 -0.31
C ILE A 19 8.23 2.19 -0.62
N ASP A 20 8.35 1.83 -1.91
CA ASP A 20 8.94 0.56 -2.34
C ASP A 20 10.40 0.44 -1.91
N ALA A 21 11.20 1.49 -2.08
CA ALA A 21 12.61 1.50 -1.68
C ALA A 21 12.78 1.33 -0.16
N VAL A 22 11.92 1.98 0.64
CA VAL A 22 11.86 1.76 2.10
C VAL A 22 11.51 0.30 2.40
N GLY A 23 10.50 -0.25 1.71
CA GLY A 23 10.10 -1.65 1.86
C GLY A 23 11.24 -2.62 1.57
N HIS A 24 11.97 -2.44 0.47
CA HIS A 24 13.13 -3.26 0.13
C HIS A 24 14.21 -3.25 1.21
N LEU A 25 14.52 -2.09 1.77
CA LEU A 25 15.52 -1.97 2.84
C LEU A 25 15.07 -2.63 4.13
N VAL A 26 13.82 -2.43 4.52
CA VAL A 26 13.22 -3.05 5.71
C VAL A 26 13.22 -4.58 5.58
N HIS A 27 12.83 -5.09 4.42
CA HIS A 27 12.86 -6.53 4.12
C HIS A 27 14.28 -7.10 4.19
N ALA A 28 15.28 -6.39 3.63
CA ALA A 28 16.67 -6.84 3.65
C ALA A 28 17.30 -6.84 5.06
N ARG A 29 16.75 -6.07 6.01
CA ARG A 29 17.34 -5.82 7.33
C ARG A 29 16.50 -6.32 8.50
N GLN A 30 15.62 -7.30 8.28
CA GLN A 30 14.78 -7.84 9.37
C GLN A 30 15.60 -8.38 10.55
N ALA A 31 16.79 -8.92 10.31
CA ALA A 31 17.72 -9.38 11.35
C ALA A 31 18.28 -8.24 12.23
N GLU A 32 18.24 -6.99 11.76
CA GLU A 32 18.67 -5.80 12.50
C GLU A 32 17.51 -5.17 13.30
N GLY A 33 16.38 -5.87 13.44
CA GLY A 33 15.21 -5.42 14.18
C GLY A 33 14.29 -4.48 13.39
N TYR A 34 14.40 -4.46 12.06
CA TYR A 34 13.38 -3.87 11.20
C TYR A 34 12.20 -4.84 11.04
N GLN A 35 10.98 -4.31 10.98
CA GLN A 35 9.77 -5.12 10.90
C GLN A 35 8.86 -4.64 9.78
N PHE A 36 8.12 -5.59 9.19
CA PHE A 36 7.11 -5.34 8.17
C PHE A 36 5.84 -6.10 8.53
N SER A 37 4.70 -5.44 8.39
CA SER A 37 3.39 -6.07 8.47
C SER A 37 2.49 -5.58 7.32
N MET A 38 1.60 -6.44 6.81
CA MET A 38 0.64 -6.08 5.75
C MET A 38 -0.64 -6.91 5.88
N ALA A 39 -1.42 -6.59 6.92
CA ALA A 39 -2.64 -7.31 7.26
C ALA A 39 -3.78 -7.01 6.27
N LEU A 40 -4.53 -8.04 5.88
CA LEU A 40 -5.75 -7.90 5.08
C LEU A 40 -6.84 -7.23 5.91
N MET A 41 -7.35 -6.10 5.45
CA MET A 41 -8.45 -5.36 6.07
C MET A 41 -9.80 -5.72 5.45
N GLY A 42 -9.82 -6.08 4.17
CA GLY A 42 -11.03 -6.49 3.47
C GLY A 42 -10.88 -6.44 1.96
N TYR A 43 -12.02 -6.48 1.27
CA TYR A 43 -12.09 -6.44 -0.18
C TYR A 43 -13.02 -5.32 -0.65
N GLN A 44 -12.71 -4.69 -1.77
CA GLN A 44 -13.56 -3.71 -2.43
C GLN A 44 -13.86 -4.19 -3.86
N ALA A 45 -15.15 -4.35 -4.19
CA ALA A 45 -15.60 -4.74 -5.53
C ALA A 45 -16.25 -3.56 -6.24
N LEU A 46 -15.88 -3.33 -7.50
CA LEU A 46 -16.46 -2.31 -8.37
C LEU A 46 -17.42 -2.97 -9.36
N PHE A 47 -18.70 -2.64 -9.26
CA PHE A 47 -19.74 -3.14 -10.16
C PHE A 47 -20.08 -2.08 -11.21
N TYR A 48 -20.34 -2.53 -12.44
CA TYR A 48 -20.82 -1.66 -13.50
C TYR A 48 -22.34 -1.62 -13.50
N GLU A 49 -22.90 -0.45 -13.79
CA GLU A 49 -24.34 -0.35 -14.02
C GLU A 49 -24.73 -1.12 -15.30
N PRO A 50 -25.88 -1.80 -15.33
CA PRO A 50 -26.32 -2.55 -16.50
C PRO A 50 -26.37 -1.70 -17.78
N ALA A 51 -26.78 -0.43 -17.65
CA ALA A 51 -26.86 0.50 -18.78
C ALA A 51 -25.48 0.79 -19.40
N PHE A 52 -24.44 0.85 -18.57
CA PHE A 52 -23.06 1.04 -19.04
C PHE A 52 -22.53 -0.23 -19.72
N GLU A 53 -22.81 -1.40 -19.16
CA GLU A 53 -22.40 -2.67 -19.75
C GLU A 53 -22.99 -2.88 -21.16
N GLU A 54 -24.27 -2.57 -21.35
CA GLU A 54 -24.93 -2.63 -22.66
C GLU A 54 -24.34 -1.63 -23.67
N LEU A 55 -23.95 -0.44 -23.22
CA LEU A 55 -23.27 0.53 -24.07
C LEU A 55 -21.92 0.00 -24.54
N VAL A 56 -21.10 -0.55 -23.64
CA VAL A 56 -19.78 -1.10 -24.00
C VAL A 56 -19.91 -2.30 -24.93
N LYS A 57 -20.85 -3.21 -24.68
CA LYS A 57 -21.15 -4.35 -25.58
C LYS A 57 -21.43 -3.88 -27.01
N LYS A 58 -22.28 -2.85 -27.15
CA LYS A 58 -22.69 -2.30 -28.43
C LYS A 58 -21.56 -1.61 -29.19
N GLU A 59 -20.67 -0.90 -28.49
CA GLU A 59 -19.62 -0.08 -29.11
C GLU A 59 -18.31 -0.83 -29.36
N THR A 60 -18.00 -1.84 -28.56
CA THR A 60 -16.68 -2.49 -28.55
C THR A 60 -16.72 -3.97 -28.94
N GLY A 61 -17.90 -4.60 -28.94
CA GLY A 61 -18.04 -6.05 -29.15
C GLY A 61 -17.57 -6.91 -27.96
N ILE A 62 -17.25 -6.31 -26.82
CA ILE A 62 -16.92 -7.03 -25.58
C ILE A 62 -18.19 -7.67 -25.04
N GLU A 63 -18.21 -9.00 -24.88
CA GLU A 63 -19.41 -9.75 -24.46
C GLU A 63 -19.76 -9.60 -22.98
N ARG A 64 -18.78 -9.32 -22.10
CA ARG A 64 -18.99 -9.16 -20.66
C ARG A 64 -17.90 -8.29 -20.02
N LEU A 65 -18.31 -7.38 -19.15
CA LEU A 65 -17.37 -6.64 -18.29
C LEU A 65 -17.07 -7.43 -17.02
N GLN A 66 -15.79 -7.51 -16.66
CA GLN A 66 -15.35 -8.19 -15.44
C GLN A 66 -15.38 -7.23 -14.26
N THR A 67 -16.01 -7.64 -13.16
CA THR A 67 -15.96 -6.91 -11.88
C THR A 67 -14.52 -6.74 -11.43
N VAL A 68 -14.14 -5.51 -11.15
CA VAL A 68 -12.81 -5.20 -10.60
C VAL A 68 -12.85 -5.41 -9.10
N LEU A 69 -11.91 -6.19 -8.56
CA LEU A 69 -11.80 -6.45 -7.13
C LEU A 69 -10.45 -5.94 -6.62
N HIS A 70 -10.44 -5.29 -5.46
CA HIS A 70 -9.22 -4.90 -4.76
C HIS A 70 -9.15 -5.57 -3.39
N GLU A 71 -7.98 -6.08 -3.03
CA GLU A 71 -7.60 -6.38 -1.66
C GLU A 71 -7.16 -5.09 -0.96
N ILE A 72 -7.82 -4.76 0.13
CA ILE A 72 -7.46 -3.60 0.94
C ILE A 72 -6.62 -4.10 2.09
N ARG A 73 -5.37 -3.64 2.18
CA ARG A 73 -4.44 -4.02 3.23
C ARG A 73 -3.95 -2.79 4.00
N ARG A 74 -3.64 -2.99 5.27
CA ARG A 74 -2.94 -2.00 6.08
C ARG A 74 -1.51 -2.50 6.29
N GLY A 75 -0.57 -1.74 5.77
CA GLY A 75 0.85 -2.01 5.88
C GLY A 75 1.56 -1.13 6.90
N SER A 76 2.63 -1.65 7.48
CA SER A 76 3.58 -0.85 8.24
C SER A 76 5.01 -1.33 8.05
N PHE A 77 5.92 -0.36 7.96
CA PHE A 77 7.37 -0.55 8.09
C PHE A 77 7.82 0.07 9.40
N LEU A 78 8.58 -0.66 10.20
CA LEU A 78 8.89 -0.27 11.57
C LEU A 78 10.37 -0.48 11.89
N LYS A 79 10.94 0.47 12.63
CA LYS A 79 12.15 0.29 13.42
C LYS A 79 11.84 0.64 14.87
N GLU A 80 12.03 -0.32 15.78
CA GLU A 80 11.86 -0.08 17.22
C GLU A 80 13.13 0.52 17.87
N GLY A 81 12.97 1.11 19.05
CA GLY A 81 14.07 1.65 19.86
C GLY A 81 14.00 3.17 20.03
N ALA A 82 15.05 3.75 20.62
CA ALA A 82 15.12 5.20 20.89
C ALA A 82 15.09 6.04 19.60
N ASP A 83 15.66 5.51 18.51
CA ASP A 83 15.62 6.12 17.17
C ASP A 83 14.46 5.61 16.31
N GLY A 84 13.49 4.94 16.95
CA GLY A 84 12.45 4.23 16.27
C GLY A 84 11.44 5.13 15.56
N TRP A 85 10.88 4.59 14.48
CA TRP A 85 9.84 5.19 13.66
C TRP A 85 8.97 4.08 13.06
N GLU A 86 7.73 4.42 12.73
CA GLU A 86 6.81 3.54 12.01
C GLU A 86 6.23 4.29 10.81
N LEU A 87 6.42 3.76 9.61
CA LEU A 87 5.74 4.22 8.41
C LEU A 87 4.53 3.31 8.17
N SER A 88 3.35 3.83 8.46
CA SER A 88 2.06 3.18 8.21
C SER A 88 1.50 3.60 6.85
N PHE A 89 0.84 2.69 6.15
CA PHE A 89 0.19 2.97 4.86
C PHE A 89 -1.01 2.04 4.64
N ARG A 90 -1.91 2.46 3.75
CA ARG A 90 -2.92 1.60 3.14
C ARG A 90 -2.38 1.13 1.78
N ALA A 91 -2.55 -0.13 1.47
CA ALA A 91 -2.24 -0.70 0.16
C ALA A 91 -3.50 -1.29 -0.46
N ASP A 92 -3.89 -0.77 -1.61
CA ASP A 92 -4.97 -1.30 -2.42
C ASP A 92 -4.34 -2.17 -3.51
N ILE A 93 -4.66 -3.46 -3.53
CA ILE A 93 -4.02 -4.43 -4.43
C ILE A 93 -5.07 -4.92 -5.42
N LEU A 94 -4.87 -4.60 -6.69
CA LEU A 94 -5.78 -5.04 -7.75
C LEU A 94 -5.72 -6.57 -7.86
N VAL A 95 -6.88 -7.22 -7.74
CA VAL A 95 -7.04 -8.64 -8.01
C VAL A 95 -7.64 -8.79 -9.40
N ARG A 96 -6.80 -9.19 -10.36
CA ARG A 96 -7.16 -9.28 -11.79
C ARG A 96 -8.04 -10.49 -12.15
N ASN A 97 -8.79 -11.06 -11.21
CA ASN A 97 -9.48 -12.35 -11.41
C ASN A 97 -10.91 -12.41 -10.84
N GLU A 98 -11.62 -13.52 -11.09
CA GLU A 98 -13.01 -13.74 -10.70
C GLU A 98 -13.20 -13.76 -9.17
N PHE A 99 -14.29 -13.14 -8.70
CA PHE A 99 -14.75 -13.23 -7.32
C PHE A 99 -15.72 -14.39 -7.19
N ASP A 100 -15.36 -15.40 -6.40
CA ASP A 100 -16.28 -16.51 -6.11
C ASP A 100 -17.41 -16.00 -5.20
N THR A 101 -18.61 -15.96 -5.76
CA THR A 101 -19.81 -15.45 -5.07
C THR A 101 -20.29 -16.38 -3.94
N ALA A 102 -19.91 -17.67 -3.97
CA ALA A 102 -20.25 -18.64 -2.93
C ALA A 102 -19.33 -18.52 -1.71
N THR A 103 -18.02 -18.32 -1.92
CA THR A 103 -17.05 -18.23 -0.82
C THR A 103 -16.69 -16.79 -0.44
N ARG A 104 -17.09 -15.81 -1.25
CA ARG A 104 -16.72 -14.38 -1.13
C ARG A 104 -15.21 -14.15 -1.09
N LYS A 105 -14.46 -14.97 -1.83
CA LYS A 105 -13.01 -14.87 -1.94
C LYS A 105 -12.61 -14.67 -3.41
N PRO A 106 -11.52 -13.94 -3.66
CA PRO A 106 -10.94 -13.92 -4.99
C PRO A 106 -10.42 -15.30 -5.40
N VAL A 107 -10.59 -15.65 -6.67
CA VAL A 107 -10.07 -16.87 -7.29
C VAL A 107 -9.06 -16.48 -8.36
N GLY A 108 -7.76 -16.57 -8.05
CA GLY A 108 -6.69 -16.34 -9.02
C GLY A 108 -5.38 -15.87 -8.40
N GLU A 109 -4.38 -15.58 -9.24
CA GLU A 109 -3.06 -15.08 -8.82
C GLU A 109 -3.08 -13.55 -8.65
N VAL A 110 -2.35 -13.06 -7.64
CA VAL A 110 -2.12 -11.63 -7.37
C VAL A 110 -0.67 -11.32 -7.70
N ASP A 111 -0.43 -10.40 -8.63
CA ASP A 111 0.92 -9.88 -8.86
C ASP A 111 1.18 -8.68 -7.94
N TYR A 112 1.66 -8.97 -6.74
CA TYR A 112 1.96 -7.98 -5.70
C TYR A 112 2.95 -6.89 -6.14
N ALA A 113 3.73 -7.09 -7.21
CA ALA A 113 4.72 -6.14 -7.67
C ALA A 113 4.15 -5.08 -8.63
N SER A 114 3.12 -5.42 -9.42
CA SER A 114 2.55 -4.49 -10.41
C SER A 114 1.16 -3.94 -10.07
N ASP A 115 0.47 -4.55 -9.09
CA ASP A 115 -0.93 -4.26 -8.79
C ASP A 115 -1.13 -3.50 -7.47
N LEU A 116 -0.06 -3.07 -6.82
CA LEU A 116 -0.10 -2.48 -5.49
C LEU A 116 -0.09 -0.94 -5.55
N GLU A 117 -1.15 -0.32 -5.06
CA GLU A 117 -1.28 1.12 -4.92
C GLU A 117 -1.18 1.53 -3.45
N TYR A 118 -0.19 2.34 -3.10
CA TYR A 118 -0.08 2.90 -1.75
C TYR A 118 -0.95 4.15 -1.57
N ARG A 119 -1.66 4.23 -0.45
CA ARG A 119 -2.49 5.37 -0.03
C ARG A 119 -2.32 5.66 1.46
N ASP A 120 -2.77 6.84 1.89
CA ASP A 120 -2.86 7.23 3.30
C ASP A 120 -1.55 7.02 4.08
N GLN A 121 -0.41 7.40 3.49
CA GLN A 121 0.90 7.22 4.11
C GLN A 121 1.07 8.18 5.30
N VAL A 122 1.43 7.63 6.44
CA VAL A 122 1.65 8.35 7.69
C VAL A 122 2.92 7.83 8.36
N LEU A 123 3.83 8.74 8.68
CA LEU A 123 4.99 8.45 9.53
C LEU A 123 4.61 8.73 11.00
N TYR A 124 4.95 7.81 11.90
CA TYR A 124 4.70 7.90 13.33
C TYR A 124 6.01 7.76 14.12
N ALA A 125 6.11 8.48 15.23
CA ALA A 125 7.17 8.30 16.22
C ALA A 125 6.70 8.65 17.64
N THR A 126 7.51 8.29 18.63
CA THR A 126 7.22 8.51 20.06
C THR A 126 7.42 9.96 20.51
N ASP A 127 8.20 10.74 19.78
CA ASP A 127 8.54 12.13 20.08
C ASP A 127 8.67 12.96 18.80
N GLU A 128 8.69 14.28 18.95
CA GLU A 128 8.70 15.24 17.85
C GLU A 128 9.98 15.19 16.99
N ALA A 129 11.09 14.69 17.54
CA ALA A 129 12.34 14.53 16.79
C ALA A 129 12.34 13.29 15.87
N GLY A 130 11.29 12.46 15.90
CA GLY A 130 11.17 11.28 15.07
C GLY A 130 11.23 11.53 13.56
N LEU A 131 10.65 12.63 13.09
CA LEU A 131 10.72 12.98 11.66
C LEU A 131 12.17 13.24 11.20
N GLU A 132 12.94 13.98 12.00
CA GLU A 132 14.34 14.28 11.67
C GLU A 132 15.24 13.04 11.73
N ARG A 133 14.96 12.11 12.68
CA ARG A 133 15.62 10.81 12.70
C ARG A 133 15.30 9.99 11.46
N PHE A 134 14.04 9.96 11.04
CA PHE A 134 13.64 9.26 9.82
C PHE A 134 14.30 9.86 8.56
N ARG A 135 14.35 11.18 8.44
CA ARG A 135 15.05 11.88 7.35
C ARG A 135 16.54 11.54 7.32
N THR A 136 17.20 11.60 8.49
CA THR A 136 18.61 11.24 8.63
C THR A 136 18.85 9.79 8.20
N TRP A 137 18.02 8.86 8.66
CA TRP A 137 18.07 7.45 8.25
C TRP A 137 17.88 7.29 6.74
N CYS A 138 16.91 7.99 6.13
CA CYS A 138 16.70 7.96 4.68
C CYS A 138 17.95 8.44 3.93
N LYS A 139 18.58 9.52 4.38
CA LYS A 139 19.80 10.06 3.79
C LYS A 139 21.00 9.12 3.92
N GLU A 140 21.20 8.51 5.09
CA GLU A 140 22.28 7.55 5.32
C GLU A 140 22.17 6.31 4.43
N LEU A 141 20.93 5.92 4.08
CA LEU A 141 20.65 4.79 3.20
C LEU A 141 20.53 5.16 1.72
N GLY A 142 20.72 6.43 1.36
CA GLY A 142 20.64 6.89 -0.03
C GLY A 142 19.21 6.93 -0.60
N LEU A 143 18.19 6.93 0.25
CA LEU A 143 16.79 7.19 -0.14
C LEU A 143 16.52 8.68 -0.39
N GLU A 144 17.42 9.54 0.08
CA GLU A 144 17.48 10.96 -0.25
C GLU A 144 18.63 11.26 -1.23
N ALA A 145 18.31 11.23 -2.53
CA ALA A 145 19.01 12.04 -3.53
C ALA A 145 18.49 13.48 -3.47
#